data_AF-A0A383DPL0-F1
#
_entry.id   AF-A0A383DPL0-F1
#
_cell.length_a   1.000
_cell.length_b   1.000
_cell.length_c   1.000
_cell.angle_alpha   90.00
_cell.angle_beta   90.00
_cell.angle_gamma   90.00
#
_symmetry.space_group_name_H-M   'P 1'
#
loop_
_entity.id
_entity.type
_entity.pdbx_description
1 polymer ?
#
loop_
_entity_poly.entity_id
_entity_poly.type
_entity_poly.pdbx_seq_one_letter_code
_entity_poly.pdbx_strand_id
1 'polypeptide(L)'
;MTINLKNLLNPNTKTSKMGDFQELKRIEGLSISAVSADLYGDGRDDLSLFYFKDGAKYAVLYTKSNIVSESIHWNLKVKNKSIKALLVNTKNANTFTGREGFQGLKKLSQSLSKYLTLKLAQAPRGVRNIVDPSEII
;
A
#
# COMPACT_ATOMS: atom_id res chain seq x y z
N MET A 1 13.19 12.73 -10.21
CA MET A 1 11.99 13.30 -9.55
C MET A 1 10.93 13.46 -10.64
N THR A 2 9.82 12.73 -10.55
CA THR A 2 8.71 12.87 -11.51
C THR A 2 7.76 13.92 -10.98
N ILE A 3 7.66 15.06 -11.65
CA ILE A 3 6.82 16.18 -11.21
C ILE A 3 5.38 15.88 -11.62
N ASN A 4 4.46 15.81 -10.67
CA ASN A 4 3.03 15.69 -10.94
C ASN A 4 2.48 17.09 -11.31
N LEU A 5 2.39 17.39 -12.61
CA LEU A 5 1.97 18.71 -13.09
C LEU A 5 0.56 19.11 -12.64
N LYS A 6 -0.35 18.15 -12.40
CA LYS A 6 -1.71 18.46 -11.90
C LYS A 6 -1.66 19.04 -10.49
N ASN A 7 -0.79 18.51 -9.63
CA ASN A 7 -0.58 19.03 -8.27
C ASN A 7 0.22 20.33 -8.25
N LEU A 8 1.10 20.55 -9.23
CA LEU A 8 1.88 21.78 -9.37
C LEU A 8 0.99 22.99 -9.74
N LEU A 9 -0.06 22.76 -10.53
CA LEU A 9 -0.94 23.81 -11.05
C LEU A 9 -2.20 24.04 -10.18
N ASN A 10 -2.31 23.38 -9.03
CA ASN A 10 -3.47 23.52 -8.16
C ASN A 10 -3.42 24.85 -7.38
N PRO A 11 -4.38 25.79 -7.55
CA PRO A 11 -4.32 27.12 -6.92
C PRO A 11 -4.41 27.08 -5.39
N ASN A 12 -4.89 25.97 -4.82
CA ASN A 12 -4.91 25.72 -3.37
C ASN A 12 -3.63 25.01 -2.91
N THR A 13 -2.45 25.51 -3.30
CA THR A 13 -1.17 24.95 -2.85
C THR A 13 -1.03 25.11 -1.33
N LYS A 14 -1.33 24.05 -0.58
CA LYS A 14 -0.81 23.93 0.79
C LYS A 14 0.72 23.98 0.67
N THR A 15 1.38 24.80 1.49
CA THR A 15 2.84 24.89 1.52
C THR A 15 3.42 23.49 1.70
N SER A 16 4.09 23.00 0.66
CA SER A 16 4.66 21.66 0.65
C SER A 16 5.81 21.60 1.64
N LYS A 17 5.63 20.87 2.75
CA LYS A 17 6.71 20.52 3.68
C LYS A 17 7.68 19.47 3.10
N MET A 18 7.58 19.14 1.80
CA MET A 18 8.40 18.08 1.19
C MET A 18 9.90 18.35 1.35
N GLY A 19 10.32 19.63 1.36
CA GLY A 19 11.71 20.02 1.63
C GLY A 19 12.20 19.76 3.06
N ASP A 20 11.28 19.55 4.01
CA ASP A 20 11.61 19.20 5.39
C ASP A 20 11.90 17.69 5.55
N PHE A 21 11.54 16.87 4.55
CA PHE A 21 11.71 15.42 4.59
C PHE A 21 12.91 14.97 3.74
N GLN A 22 13.62 13.95 4.22
CA GLN A 22 14.69 13.33 3.45
C GLN A 22 14.14 12.62 2.21
N GLU A 23 14.82 12.77 1.08
CA GLU A 23 14.53 11.95 -0.09
C GLU A 23 14.86 10.48 0.20
N LEU A 24 13.91 9.60 -0.07
CA LEU A 24 14.13 8.16 0.05
C LEU A 24 15.10 7.71 -1.05
N LYS A 25 16.29 7.28 -0.63
CA LYS A 25 17.27 6.68 -1.55
C LYS A 25 16.71 5.40 -2.17
N ARG A 26 17.16 5.07 -3.38
CA ARG A 26 16.78 3.83 -4.04
C ARG A 26 17.17 2.63 -3.17
N ILE A 27 16.18 1.80 -2.87
CA ILE A 27 16.35 0.50 -2.22
C ILE A 27 16.20 -0.56 -3.31
N GLU A 28 17.19 -1.43 -3.46
CA GLU A 28 17.13 -2.52 -4.44
C GLU A 28 15.98 -3.48 -4.12
N GLY A 29 15.25 -3.92 -5.15
CA GLY A 29 14.11 -4.82 -5.01
C GLY A 29 12.79 -4.17 -4.56
N LEU A 30 12.82 -2.91 -4.12
CA LEU A 30 11.64 -2.13 -3.74
C LEU A 30 11.20 -1.18 -4.86
N SER A 31 9.91 -1.18 -5.17
CA SER A 31 9.23 -0.19 -6.00
C SER A 31 8.12 0.47 -5.21
N ILE A 32 7.95 1.78 -5.35
CA ILE A 32 6.93 2.55 -4.63
C ILE A 32 6.12 3.35 -5.64
N SER A 33 4.81 3.36 -5.46
CA SER A 33 3.90 4.22 -6.20
C SER A 33 2.90 4.84 -5.23
N ALA A 34 2.53 6.09 -5.48
CA ALA A 34 1.43 6.77 -4.80
C ALA A 34 0.45 7.28 -5.86
N VAL A 35 -0.84 7.11 -5.60
CA VAL A 35 -1.93 7.54 -6.49
C VAL A 35 -3.09 8.05 -5.67
N SER A 36 -3.96 8.83 -6.31
CA SER A 36 -5.26 9.23 -5.75
C SER A 36 -6.30 8.16 -6.03
N ALA A 37 -6.87 7.59 -4.96
CA ALA A 37 -8.16 6.92 -4.95
C ALA A 37 -9.31 7.90 -4.63
N ASP A 38 -8.98 9.19 -4.49
CA ASP A 38 -9.90 10.31 -4.25
C ASP A 38 -10.73 10.17 -2.96
N LEU A 39 -10.13 9.60 -1.92
CA LEU A 39 -10.72 9.45 -0.59
C LEU A 39 -10.97 10.81 0.09
N TYR A 40 -10.24 11.86 -0.33
CA TYR A 40 -10.44 13.23 0.14
C TYR A 40 -11.36 14.08 -0.75
N GLY A 41 -11.62 13.66 -2.00
CA GLY A 41 -12.41 14.43 -2.97
C GLY A 41 -11.68 15.64 -3.59
N ASP A 42 -10.36 15.71 -3.44
CA ASP A 42 -9.51 16.79 -3.94
C ASP A 42 -8.40 16.30 -4.91
N GLY A 43 -8.44 15.03 -5.31
CA GLY A 43 -7.45 14.43 -6.20
C GLY A 43 -6.07 14.21 -5.56
N ARG A 44 -5.93 14.35 -4.25
CA ARG A 44 -4.69 14.11 -3.52
C ARG A 44 -4.31 12.62 -3.56
N ASP A 45 -3.02 12.34 -3.72
CA ASP A 45 -2.48 10.99 -3.51
C ASP A 45 -2.73 10.51 -2.08
N ASP A 46 -3.51 9.44 -1.95
CA ASP A 46 -4.02 8.92 -0.69
C ASP A 46 -3.95 7.40 -0.59
N LEU A 47 -3.41 6.75 -1.62
CA LEU A 47 -3.09 5.33 -1.66
C LEU A 47 -1.65 5.14 -2.11
N SER A 48 -0.86 4.42 -1.30
CA SER A 48 0.53 4.11 -1.56
C SER A 48 0.74 2.60 -1.59
N LEU A 49 1.46 2.13 -2.62
CA LEU A 49 1.84 0.73 -2.78
C LEU A 49 3.37 0.61 -2.72
N PHE A 50 3.84 -0.20 -1.79
CA PHE A 50 5.22 -0.66 -1.71
C PHE A 50 5.26 -2.09 -2.23
N TYR A 51 6.02 -2.33 -3.29
CA TYR A 51 6.09 -3.62 -3.97
C TYR A 51 7.50 -4.18 -3.91
N PHE A 52 7.62 -5.41 -3.41
CA PHE A 52 8.86 -6.15 -3.26
C PHE A 52 8.91 -7.25 -4.31
N LYS A 53 9.67 -7.03 -5.38
CA LYS A 53 9.72 -7.94 -6.54
C LYS A 53 10.04 -9.37 -6.12
N ASP A 54 11.08 -9.53 -5.32
CA ASP A 54 11.57 -10.83 -4.86
C ASP A 54 10.93 -11.26 -3.52
N GLY A 55 10.12 -10.38 -2.93
CA GLY A 55 9.57 -10.52 -1.58
C GLY A 55 10.49 -9.92 -0.53
N ALA A 56 9.93 -9.61 0.64
CA ALA A 56 10.67 -9.04 1.76
C ALA A 56 10.28 -9.72 3.07
N LYS A 57 11.29 -10.12 3.85
CA LYS A 57 11.09 -10.43 5.26
C LYS A 57 10.77 -9.15 6.00
N TYR A 58 9.84 -9.21 6.94
CA TYR A 58 9.41 -8.04 7.69
C TYR A 58 9.29 -8.37 9.17
N ALA A 59 9.43 -7.32 9.98
CA ALA A 59 9.07 -7.30 11.38
C ALA A 59 8.11 -6.15 11.59
N VAL A 60 7.13 -6.33 12.48
CA VAL A 60 6.07 -5.37 12.72
C VAL A 60 5.78 -5.29 14.21
N LEU A 61 5.54 -4.07 14.69
CA LEU A 61 5.04 -3.78 16.02
C LEU A 61 3.70 -3.06 15.86
N TYR A 62 2.76 -3.37 16.74
CA TYR A 62 1.43 -2.76 16.73
C TYR A 62 1.23 -1.86 17.94
N THR A 63 0.25 -0.96 17.85
CA THR A 63 -0.20 -0.16 18.99
C THR A 63 -0.64 -1.04 20.16
N LYS A 64 -0.48 -0.55 21.39
CA LYS A 64 -0.99 -1.20 22.62
C LYS A 64 -2.43 -0.80 22.97
N SER A 65 -3.06 0.02 22.13
CA SER A 65 -4.45 0.44 22.32
C SER A 65 -5.40 -0.76 22.33
N ASN A 66 -6.42 -0.71 23.18
CA ASN A 66 -7.52 -1.68 23.16
C ASN A 66 -8.43 -1.51 21.93
N ILE A 67 -8.43 -0.31 21.34
CA ILE A 67 -9.17 0.01 20.11
C ILE A 67 -8.18 -0.02 18.95
N VAL A 68 -8.37 -0.98 18.03
CA VAL A 68 -7.50 -1.19 16.87
C VAL A 68 -8.29 -1.27 15.57
N SER A 69 -7.62 -0.93 14.47
CA SER A 69 -8.15 -1.06 13.10
C SER A 69 -8.31 -2.52 12.71
N GLU A 70 -9.31 -2.82 11.87
CA GLU A 70 -9.45 -4.15 11.26
C GLU A 70 -8.23 -4.53 10.41
N SER A 71 -7.43 -3.55 9.95
CA SER A 71 -6.17 -3.78 9.24
C SER A 71 -5.13 -4.45 10.13
N ILE A 72 -5.09 -4.14 11.42
CA ILE A 72 -4.22 -4.82 12.38
C ILE A 72 -4.71 -6.26 12.61
N HIS A 73 -6.02 -6.48 12.72
CA HIS A 73 -6.58 -7.83 12.81
C HIS A 73 -6.28 -8.67 11.57
N TRP A 74 -6.29 -8.07 10.37
CA TRP A 74 -5.85 -8.73 9.14
C TRP A 74 -4.37 -9.12 9.22
N ASN A 75 -3.49 -8.16 9.53
CA ASN A 75 -2.05 -8.40 9.57
C ASN A 75 -1.65 -9.47 10.60
N LEU A 76 -2.33 -9.55 11.75
CA LEU A 76 -2.10 -10.61 12.76
C LEU A 76 -2.54 -12.01 12.32
N LYS A 77 -3.50 -12.09 11.38
CA LYS A 77 -3.97 -13.36 10.80
C LYS A 77 -3.06 -13.85 9.67
N VAL A 78 -2.37 -12.95 8.98
CA VAL A 78 -1.34 -13.32 8.00
C VAL A 78 -0.19 -14.04 8.71
N LYS A 79 0.04 -15.30 8.36
CA LYS A 79 1.12 -16.14 8.96
C LYS A 79 2.39 -16.16 8.12
N ASN A 80 2.37 -15.56 6.94
CA ASN A 80 3.54 -15.52 6.07
C ASN A 80 4.62 -14.62 6.70
N LYS A 81 5.87 -15.11 6.69
CA LYS A 81 7.05 -14.38 7.19
C LYS A 81 7.69 -13.51 6.11
N SER A 82 7.13 -13.53 4.90
CA SER A 82 7.54 -12.74 3.75
C SER A 82 6.32 -12.09 3.11
N ILE A 83 6.48 -10.86 2.61
CA ILE A 83 5.44 -10.12 1.88
C ILE A 83 5.94 -9.74 0.49
N LYS A 84 5.01 -9.59 -0.44
CA LYS A 84 5.24 -9.04 -1.78
C LYS A 84 4.77 -7.60 -1.89
N ALA A 85 3.81 -7.19 -1.06
CA ALA A 85 3.28 -5.85 -1.08
C ALA A 85 2.88 -5.34 0.31
N LEU A 86 3.05 -4.04 0.51
CA LEU A 86 2.43 -3.28 1.57
C LEU A 86 1.55 -2.19 0.93
N LEU A 87 0.25 -2.22 1.20
CA LEU A 87 -0.72 -1.25 0.71
C LEU A 87 -1.15 -0.33 1.86
N VAL A 88 -0.95 0.97 1.69
CA VAL A 88 -1.27 1.97 2.71
C VAL A 88 -2.25 2.97 2.12
N ASN A 89 -3.43 3.11 2.74
CA ASN A 89 -4.34 4.21 2.45
C ASN A 89 -4.26 5.28 3.54
N THR A 90 -4.72 6.49 3.23
CA THR A 90 -4.93 7.56 4.21
C THR A 90 -6.43 7.89 4.29
N LYS A 91 -6.81 8.92 5.06
CA LYS A 91 -8.19 9.39 5.33
C LYS A 91 -9.09 8.43 6.12
N ASN A 92 -9.11 7.14 5.80
CA ASN A 92 -9.93 6.13 6.45
C ASN A 92 -9.05 5.13 7.21
N ALA A 93 -9.21 5.07 8.53
CA ALA A 93 -8.44 4.15 9.38
C ALA A 93 -8.96 2.70 9.37
N ASN A 94 -10.18 2.46 8.88
CA ASN A 94 -10.88 1.17 8.97
C ASN A 94 -10.97 0.65 10.42
N THR A 95 -11.30 1.54 11.36
CA THR A 95 -11.46 1.25 12.80
C THR A 95 -12.95 1.30 13.15
N PHE A 96 -13.41 0.39 14.02
CA PHE A 96 -14.83 0.22 14.36
C PHE A 96 -15.75 -0.15 13.17
N THR A 97 -15.18 -0.80 12.16
CA THR A 97 -15.90 -1.24 10.94
C THR A 97 -16.26 -2.73 10.97
N GLY A 98 -15.73 -3.49 11.94
CA GLY A 98 -16.12 -4.87 12.22
C GLY A 98 -15.96 -5.80 11.02
N ARG A 99 -16.93 -6.71 10.84
CA ARG A 99 -16.89 -7.76 9.81
C ARG A 99 -16.80 -7.19 8.40
N GLU A 100 -17.48 -6.09 8.13
CA GLU A 100 -17.47 -5.46 6.80
C GLU A 100 -16.11 -4.85 6.49
N GLY A 101 -15.51 -4.15 7.46
CA GLY A 101 -14.15 -3.64 7.34
C GLY A 101 -13.13 -4.73 7.06
N PHE A 102 -13.23 -5.86 7.79
CA PHE A 102 -12.37 -7.03 7.56
C PHE A 102 -12.60 -7.67 6.19
N GLN A 103 -13.86 -7.77 5.73
CA GLN A 103 -14.17 -8.30 4.41
C GLN A 103 -13.67 -7.38 3.28
N GLY A 104 -13.68 -6.06 3.49
CA GLY A 104 -13.07 -5.08 2.60
C GLY A 104 -11.58 -5.37 2.39
N LEU A 105 -10.83 -5.62 3.46
CA LEU A 105 -9.41 -5.98 3.40
C LEU A 105 -9.18 -7.29 2.64
N LYS A 106 -10.04 -8.29 2.84
CA LYS A 106 -9.97 -9.55 2.08
C LYS A 106 -10.18 -9.32 0.58
N LYS A 107 -11.13 -8.47 0.20
CA LYS A 107 -11.37 -8.12 -1.22
C LYS A 107 -10.18 -7.35 -1.81
N LEU A 108 -9.62 -6.41 -1.06
CA LEU A 108 -8.45 -5.63 -1.46
C LEU A 108 -7.24 -6.55 -1.71
N SER A 109 -6.93 -7.45 -0.77
CA SER A 109 -5.80 -8.37 -0.94
C SER A 109 -5.99 -9.31 -2.12
N GLN A 110 -7.18 -9.89 -2.31
CA GLN A 110 -7.49 -10.73 -3.46
C GLN A 110 -7.35 -9.97 -4.79
N SER A 111 -7.89 -8.76 -4.86
CA SER A 111 -7.82 -7.91 -6.05
C SER A 111 -6.38 -7.54 -6.38
N LEU A 112 -5.61 -7.06 -5.39
CA LEU A 112 -4.23 -6.65 -5.58
C LEU A 112 -3.33 -7.85 -5.94
N SER A 113 -3.52 -9.01 -5.29
CA SER A 113 -2.84 -10.27 -5.62
C SER A 113 -3.02 -10.62 -7.10
N LYS A 114 -4.25 -10.55 -7.61
CA LYS A 114 -4.56 -10.78 -9.02
C LYS A 114 -3.79 -9.80 -9.93
N TYR A 115 -3.87 -8.50 -9.67
CA TYR A 115 -3.20 -7.50 -10.51
C TYR A 115 -1.68 -7.62 -10.49
N LEU A 116 -1.08 -7.88 -9.32
CA LEU A 116 0.37 -8.08 -9.21
C LEU A 116 0.82 -9.36 -9.93
N THR A 117 0.04 -10.43 -9.84
CA THR A 117 0.31 -11.68 -10.56
C THR A 117 0.26 -11.46 -12.08
N LEU A 118 -0.76 -10.74 -12.57
CA LEU A 118 -0.85 -10.39 -13.99
C LEU A 118 0.33 -9.52 -14.44
N LYS A 119 0.74 -8.56 -13.62
CA LYS A 119 1.90 -7.71 -13.92
C LYS A 119 3.20 -8.51 -13.99
N LEU A 120 3.37 -9.48 -13.08
CA LEU A 120 4.52 -10.39 -13.07
C LEU A 120 4.55 -11.30 -14.31
N ALA A 121 3.39 -11.82 -14.72
CA ALA A 121 3.28 -12.67 -15.91
C ALA A 121 3.67 -11.93 -17.20
N GLN A 122 3.43 -10.61 -17.26
CA GLN A 122 3.79 -9.75 -18.39
C GLN A 122 5.28 -9.34 -18.41
N ALA A 123 6.06 -9.66 -17.37
CA ALA A 123 7.48 -9.32 -17.35
C ALA A 123 8.23 -10.11 -18.43
N PRO A 124 9.28 -9.54 -19.08
CA PRO A 124 9.99 -10.19 -20.18
C PRO A 124 10.56 -11.58 -19.86
N ARG A 125 10.86 -11.86 -18.59
CA ARG A 125 11.36 -13.16 -18.14
C ARG A 125 10.25 -14.21 -17.91
N GLY A 126 8.98 -13.81 -17.96
CA GLY A 126 7.82 -14.68 -17.71
C GLY A 126 7.88 -15.33 -16.33
N VAL A 127 7.39 -14.66 -15.30
CA VAL A 127 7.40 -15.23 -13.95
C VAL A 127 6.16 -16.10 -13.76
N ARG A 128 6.34 -17.36 -13.31
CA ARG A 128 5.25 -18.30 -13.00
C ARG A 128 4.72 -18.17 -11.56
N ASN A 129 5.32 -17.32 -10.75
CA ASN A 129 4.97 -17.17 -9.35
C ASN A 129 3.71 -16.33 -9.21
N ILE A 130 2.72 -16.88 -8.52
CA ILE A 130 1.49 -16.21 -8.12
C ILE A 130 1.79 -15.43 -6.83
N VAL A 131 1.31 -14.19 -6.75
CA VAL A 131 1.31 -13.44 -5.48
C VAL A 131 0.13 -13.92 -4.68
N ASP A 132 0.35 -14.51 -3.51
CA ASP A 132 -0.75 -14.95 -2.65
C ASP A 132 -1.39 -13.74 -1.93
N PRO A 133 -2.72 -13.71 -1.71
CA PRO A 133 -3.35 -12.64 -0.93
C PRO A 133 -2.79 -12.49 0.49
N SER A 134 -2.21 -13.55 1.07
CA SER A 134 -1.51 -13.52 2.37
C SER A 134 -0.08 -12.96 2.29
N GLU A 135 0.43 -12.65 1.10
CA GLU A 135 1.69 -11.89 0.91
C GLU A 135 1.45 -10.37 0.85
N ILE A 136 0.22 -9.93 1.14
CA ILE A 136 -0.22 -8.53 1.08
C ILE A 136 -0.66 -8.09 2.47
N ILE A 137 -0.02 -7.04 2.95
CA ILE A 137 -0.31 -6.39 4.23
C ILE A 137 -0.65 -4.90 4.05
#